data_AF-A0A077KLJ9-F1
#
_entry.id   AF-A0A077KLJ9-F1
#
_cell.length_a   1.000
_cell.length_b   1.000
_cell.length_c   1.000
_cell.angle_alpha   90.00
_cell.angle_beta   90.00
_cell.angle_gamma   90.00
#
_symmetry.space_group_name_H-M   'P 1'
#
loop_
_entity.id
_entity.type
_entity.pdbx_description
1 polymer ?
#
loop_
_entity_poly.entity_id
_entity_poly.type
_entity_poly.pdbx_seq_one_letter_code
_entity_poly.pdbx_strand_id
1 'polypeptide(L)'
;MGGFLTAKAQCKTESTIVENFDTWKDINKCWTAQASGKTMLYASDKKIIFYSMNSPGENMYLVTPKIKEGNYTLTLDISDNGGETTLEIFSINNTSDPKSYVSIAKPSKITGDKKSFNISIKKDTHLGLKVLLNGVHQAVYLDNFSLTQKK
;
A
#
# COMPACT_ATOMS: atom_id res chain seq x y z
N MET A 1 27.11 -5.17 -11.34
CA MET A 1 27.16 -4.96 -9.88
C MET A 1 25.97 -4.10 -9.48
N GLY A 2 24.79 -4.70 -9.34
CA GLY A 2 23.55 -4.01 -8.96
C GLY A 2 23.45 -3.99 -7.44
N GLY A 3 23.70 -2.83 -6.83
CA GLY A 3 23.63 -2.67 -5.39
C GLY A 3 22.23 -3.01 -4.88
N PHE A 4 22.18 -3.91 -3.89
CA PHE A 4 21.01 -4.09 -3.05
C PHE A 4 20.65 -2.73 -2.45
N LEU A 5 19.63 -2.08 -2.99
CA LEU A 5 18.99 -0.95 -2.33
C LEU A 5 18.34 -1.52 -1.08
N THR A 6 19.06 -1.51 0.04
CA THR A 6 18.50 -1.79 1.36
C THR A 6 17.36 -0.81 1.61
N ALA A 7 16.14 -1.27 1.35
CA ALA A 7 14.91 -0.64 1.80
C ALA A 7 14.98 -0.52 3.32
N LYS A 8 15.12 0.71 3.83
CA LYS A 8 14.86 1.01 5.23
C LYS A 8 13.45 1.56 5.26
N ALA A 9 12.55 0.96 6.01
CA ALA A 9 11.30 1.61 6.35
C ALA A 9 11.62 2.99 6.97
N GLN A 10 11.36 4.05 6.21
CA GLN A 10 11.70 5.42 6.59
C GLN A 10 10.64 5.93 7.57
N CYS A 11 11.02 6.41 8.74
CA CYS A 11 10.09 7.05 9.68
C CYS A 11 9.99 8.57 9.48
N LYS A 12 10.74 9.12 8.52
CA LYS A 12 10.82 10.56 8.24
C LYS A 12 10.01 10.89 7.00
N THR A 13 9.68 12.18 6.85
CA THR A 13 9.04 12.68 5.63
C THR A 13 10.04 12.72 4.49
N GLU A 14 9.83 11.90 3.47
CA GLU A 14 10.76 11.74 2.34
C GLU A 14 10.06 11.94 0.98
N SER A 15 10.84 12.20 -0.06
CA SER A 15 10.38 12.29 -1.46
C SER A 15 10.51 10.97 -2.23
N THR A 16 11.06 9.94 -1.59
CA THR A 16 11.26 8.62 -2.21
C THR A 16 11.13 7.53 -1.17
N ILE A 17 10.26 6.55 -1.42
CA ILE A 17 10.12 5.34 -0.63
C ILE A 17 10.35 4.15 -1.57
N VAL A 18 11.27 3.26 -1.21
CA VAL A 18 11.48 1.98 -1.91
C VAL A 18 11.49 0.89 -0.86
N GLU A 19 10.55 -0.04 -0.95
CA GLU A 19 10.35 -1.12 0.01
C GLU A 19 9.95 -2.42 -0.70
N ASN A 20 10.72 -3.47 -0.46
CA ASN A 20 10.49 -4.81 -1.01
C ASN A 20 10.08 -5.81 0.06
N PHE A 21 9.87 -5.36 1.31
CA PHE A 21 9.32 -6.13 2.43
C PHE A 21 10.06 -7.43 2.80
N ASP A 22 11.19 -7.73 2.16
CA ASP A 22 11.98 -8.96 2.33
C ASP A 22 12.40 -9.22 3.77
N THR A 23 12.60 -8.14 4.52
CA THR A 23 13.10 -8.16 5.90
C THR A 23 11.99 -8.03 6.95
N TRP A 24 10.76 -7.81 6.52
CA TRP A 24 9.63 -7.57 7.42
C TRP A 24 9.10 -8.89 7.96
N LYS A 25 9.19 -9.07 9.28
CA LYS A 25 8.52 -10.15 10.02
C LYS A 25 7.14 -9.75 10.52
N ASP A 26 6.96 -8.44 10.70
CA ASP A 26 5.72 -7.76 11.06
C ASP A 26 5.66 -6.47 10.24
N ILE A 27 4.49 -5.82 10.22
CA ILE A 27 4.36 -4.48 9.63
C ILE A 27 5.32 -3.55 10.35
N ASN A 28 6.21 -2.90 9.58
CA ASN A 28 7.20 -2.02 10.17
C ASN A 28 6.53 -0.86 10.92
N LYS A 29 7.08 -0.49 12.09
CA LYS A 29 6.56 0.59 12.96
C LYS A 29 6.37 1.96 12.27
N CYS A 30 7.06 2.22 11.16
CA CYS A 30 6.92 3.47 10.41
C CYS A 30 5.71 3.47 9.46
N TRP A 31 5.15 2.29 9.20
CA TRP A 31 3.97 2.08 8.39
C TRP A 31 2.78 1.76 9.29
N THR A 32 1.57 1.91 8.76
CA THR A 32 0.35 1.56 9.50
C THR A 32 -0.47 0.60 8.68
N ALA A 33 -0.82 -0.54 9.28
CA ALA A 33 -1.79 -1.48 8.73
C ALA A 33 -3.12 -1.26 9.44
N GLN A 34 -4.17 -1.01 8.65
CA GLN A 34 -5.53 -0.88 9.15
C GLN A 34 -6.38 -1.95 8.49
N ALA A 35 -6.97 -2.81 9.30
CA ALA A 35 -7.88 -3.85 8.89
C ALA A 35 -9.17 -3.72 9.72
N SER A 36 -10.32 -3.98 9.10
CA SER A 36 -11.63 -3.96 9.76
C SER A 36 -12.26 -5.35 9.82
N GLY A 37 -13.23 -5.50 10.72
CA GLY A 37 -13.94 -6.76 10.92
C GLY A 37 -12.99 -7.91 11.29
N LYS A 38 -13.09 -9.02 10.55
CA LYS A 38 -12.19 -10.18 10.69
C LYS A 38 -11.15 -10.24 9.56
N THR A 39 -10.87 -9.16 8.87
CA THR A 39 -9.79 -9.15 7.88
C THR A 39 -8.42 -9.11 8.56
N MET A 40 -7.37 -9.53 7.84
CA MET A 40 -5.99 -9.47 8.31
C MET A 40 -5.13 -8.72 7.31
N LEU A 41 -4.26 -7.86 7.83
CA LEU A 41 -3.22 -7.17 7.05
C LEU A 41 -1.89 -7.35 7.77
N TYR A 42 -0.96 -8.08 7.16
CA TYR A 42 0.29 -8.47 7.80
C TYR A 42 1.44 -8.65 6.80
N ALA A 43 2.67 -8.70 7.30
CA ALA A 43 3.84 -9.05 6.50
C ALA A 43 4.16 -10.54 6.69
N SER A 44 4.34 -11.28 5.59
CA SER A 44 4.80 -12.67 5.59
C SER A 44 5.37 -13.02 4.22
N ASP A 45 6.24 -14.03 4.16
CA ASP A 45 6.78 -14.58 2.91
C ASP A 45 7.33 -13.50 1.96
N LYS A 46 7.99 -12.49 2.56
CA LYS A 46 8.61 -11.34 1.90
C LYS A 46 7.61 -10.42 1.19
N LYS A 47 6.34 -10.40 1.63
CA LYS A 47 5.26 -9.60 1.02
C LYS A 47 4.36 -9.03 2.09
N ILE A 48 3.55 -8.05 1.71
CA ILE A 48 2.38 -7.64 2.47
C ILE A 48 1.17 -8.44 1.99
N ILE A 49 0.44 -9.04 2.92
CA ILE A 49 -0.72 -9.88 2.65
C ILE A 49 -1.97 -9.20 3.21
N PHE A 50 -2.93 -8.96 2.34
CA PHE A 50 -4.29 -8.55 2.66
C PHE A 50 -5.17 -9.78 2.57
N TYR A 51 -5.84 -10.18 3.65
CA TYR A 51 -6.59 -11.43 3.71
C TYR A 51 -7.99 -11.20 4.27
N SER A 52 -9.03 -11.59 3.51
CA SER A 52 -10.41 -11.30 3.88
C SER A 52 -10.96 -12.20 4.99
N MET A 53 -10.33 -13.35 5.26
CA MET A 53 -10.91 -14.41 6.09
C MET A 53 -12.38 -14.66 5.71
N ASN A 54 -13.32 -14.34 6.61
CA ASN A 54 -14.77 -14.47 6.42
C ASN A 54 -15.48 -13.12 6.34
N SER A 55 -14.76 -12.04 6.03
CA SER A 55 -15.26 -10.66 5.98
C SER A 55 -14.98 -10.03 4.61
N PRO A 56 -15.61 -10.52 3.53
CA PRO A 56 -15.53 -9.87 2.22
C PRO A 56 -16.14 -8.47 2.26
N GLY A 57 -15.64 -7.58 1.41
CA GLY A 57 -16.13 -6.21 1.29
C GLY A 57 -15.63 -5.24 2.37
N GLU A 58 -14.85 -5.72 3.34
CA GLU A 58 -14.18 -4.89 4.33
C GLU A 58 -12.97 -4.18 3.71
N ASN A 59 -12.74 -2.93 4.11
CA ASN A 59 -11.62 -2.13 3.60
C ASN A 59 -10.36 -2.41 4.44
N MET A 60 -9.26 -2.70 3.76
CA MET A 60 -7.94 -2.76 4.38
C MET A 60 -7.03 -1.68 3.79
N TYR A 61 -6.26 -1.00 4.65
CA TYR A 61 -5.35 0.05 4.25
C TYR A 61 -3.94 -0.25 4.72
N LEU A 62 -3.00 -0.29 3.78
CA LEU A 62 -1.58 -0.15 4.09
C LEU A 62 -1.20 1.32 3.89
N VAL A 63 -0.75 1.97 4.96
CA VAL A 63 -0.43 3.40 4.97
C VAL A 63 1.07 3.59 5.11
N THR A 64 1.64 4.37 4.20
CA THR A 64 3.07 4.69 4.18
C THR A 64 3.43 5.64 5.33
N PRO A 65 4.72 5.79 5.63
CA PRO A 65 5.25 6.99 6.27
C PRO A 65 4.84 8.27 5.52
N LYS A 66 5.01 9.41 6.17
CA LYS A 66 4.70 10.70 5.56
C LYS A 66 5.61 10.94 4.35
N ILE A 67 5.08 11.53 3.30
CA ILE A 67 5.79 11.89 2.06
C ILE A 67 5.64 13.38 1.80
N LYS A 68 6.57 13.94 1.02
CA LYS A 68 6.53 15.34 0.61
C LYS A 68 5.44 15.64 -0.40
N GLU A 69 4.99 16.89 -0.47
CA GLU A 69 4.25 17.38 -1.64
C GLU A 69 5.04 17.24 -2.94
N GLY A 70 4.33 16.96 -4.04
CA GLY A 70 4.97 16.74 -5.33
C GLY A 70 4.21 15.79 -6.26
N ASN A 71 4.76 15.60 -7.45
CA ASN A 71 4.27 14.62 -8.42
C ASN A 71 5.13 13.36 -8.34
N TYR A 72 4.50 12.20 -8.33
CA TYR A 72 5.19 10.94 -8.11
C TYR A 72 4.86 9.91 -9.18
N THR A 73 5.79 8.97 -9.37
CA THR A 73 5.53 7.67 -9.96
C THR A 73 5.47 6.65 -8.83
N LEU A 74 4.32 6.02 -8.64
CA LEU A 74 4.15 4.85 -7.79
C LEU A 74 4.19 3.60 -8.65
N THR A 75 5.02 2.64 -8.30
CA THR A 75 5.01 1.29 -8.85
C THR A 75 5.00 0.26 -7.73
N LEU A 76 4.33 -0.86 -7.98
CA LEU A 76 4.26 -1.98 -7.05
C LEU A 76 3.87 -3.25 -7.80
N ASP A 77 4.31 -4.38 -7.29
CA ASP A 77 3.87 -5.69 -7.75
C ASP A 77 2.68 -6.12 -6.89
N ILE A 78 1.56 -6.46 -7.53
CA ILE A 78 0.34 -6.85 -6.81
C ILE A 78 -0.40 -7.97 -7.52
N SER A 79 -0.73 -9.00 -6.78
CA SER A 79 -1.44 -10.18 -7.25
C SER A 79 -2.51 -10.62 -6.27
N ASP A 80 -3.40 -11.49 -6.71
CA ASP A 80 -4.41 -12.12 -5.85
C ASP A 80 -4.47 -13.63 -6.09
N ASN A 81 -5.17 -14.33 -5.20
CA ASN A 81 -5.45 -15.77 -5.33
C ASN A 81 -6.80 -16.04 -6.04
N GLY A 82 -7.33 -15.07 -6.77
CA GLY A 82 -8.58 -15.16 -7.53
C GLY A 82 -9.74 -14.33 -6.97
N GLY A 83 -10.77 -14.19 -7.82
CA GLY A 83 -12.00 -13.44 -7.54
C GLY A 83 -11.94 -11.96 -7.94
N GLU A 84 -12.78 -11.14 -7.32
CA GLU A 84 -12.85 -9.71 -7.60
C GLU A 84 -12.19 -8.90 -6.49
N THR A 85 -11.03 -8.33 -6.82
CA THR A 85 -10.22 -7.53 -5.91
C THR A 85 -9.86 -6.19 -6.58
N THR A 86 -9.74 -5.13 -5.76
CA THR A 86 -9.38 -3.80 -6.27
C THR A 86 -8.37 -3.10 -5.37
N LEU A 87 -7.54 -2.26 -5.99
CA LEU A 87 -6.59 -1.35 -5.36
C LEU A 87 -7.00 0.10 -5.68
N GLU A 88 -7.10 0.93 -4.65
CA GLU A 88 -7.33 2.36 -4.75
C GLU A 88 -6.28 3.12 -3.91
N ILE A 89 -5.85 4.29 -4.40
CA ILE A 89 -4.79 5.08 -3.78
C ILE A 89 -5.37 6.32 -3.13
N PHE A 90 -4.98 6.57 -1.89
CA PHE A 90 -5.45 7.68 -1.06
C PHE A 90 -4.30 8.58 -0.62
N SER A 91 -4.57 9.88 -0.51
CA SER A 91 -3.80 10.81 0.32
C SER A 91 -4.46 10.88 1.70
N ILE A 92 -3.67 10.75 2.77
CA ILE A 92 -4.15 10.66 4.16
C ILE A 92 -3.40 11.68 5.01
N ASN A 93 -4.09 12.75 5.43
CA ASN A 93 -3.51 13.77 6.28
C ASN A 93 -3.44 13.37 7.76
N ASN A 94 -4.37 12.53 8.22
CA ASN A 94 -4.41 12.01 9.59
C ASN A 94 -4.91 10.56 9.58
N THR A 95 -4.02 9.61 9.88
CA THR A 95 -4.34 8.18 9.85
C THR A 95 -5.40 7.74 10.87
N SER A 96 -5.68 8.57 11.89
CA SER A 96 -6.73 8.32 12.88
C SER A 96 -8.09 8.93 12.49
N ASP A 97 -8.16 9.74 11.43
CA ASP A 97 -9.40 10.36 10.95
C ASP A 97 -9.75 9.86 9.53
N PRO A 98 -10.75 8.96 9.39
CA PRO A 98 -11.19 8.45 8.10
C PRO A 98 -11.63 9.53 7.12
N LYS A 99 -12.11 10.70 7.59
CA LYS A 99 -12.50 11.80 6.70
C LYS A 99 -11.31 12.43 5.97
N SER A 100 -10.10 12.19 6.46
CA SER A 100 -8.87 12.69 5.85
C SER A 100 -8.38 11.86 4.66
N TYR A 101 -9.05 10.74 4.36
CA TYR A 101 -8.70 9.82 3.30
C TYR A 101 -9.33 10.32 2.00
N VAL A 102 -8.51 10.95 1.16
CA VAL A 102 -8.94 11.48 -0.13
C VAL A 102 -8.42 10.59 -1.24
N SER A 103 -9.31 10.00 -2.02
CA SER A 103 -8.93 9.20 -3.20
C SER A 103 -8.22 10.10 -4.22
N ILE A 104 -7.06 9.65 -4.69
CA ILE A 104 -6.21 10.37 -5.65
C ILE A 104 -5.91 9.56 -6.92
N ALA A 105 -6.34 8.31 -6.97
CA ALA A 105 -6.34 7.48 -8.18
C ALA A 105 -7.60 6.63 -8.20
N LYS A 106 -8.19 6.43 -9.38
CA LYS A 106 -9.37 5.58 -9.53
C LYS A 106 -9.05 4.14 -9.09
N PRO A 107 -10.00 3.43 -8.46
CA PRO A 107 -9.87 2.01 -8.19
C PRO A 107 -9.46 1.24 -9.45
N SER A 108 -8.52 0.31 -9.29
CA SER A 108 -8.01 -0.54 -10.36
C SER A 108 -8.14 -2.00 -9.95
N LYS A 109 -8.56 -2.85 -10.89
CA LYS A 109 -8.60 -4.30 -10.66
C LYS A 109 -7.18 -4.86 -10.53
N ILE A 110 -6.99 -5.78 -9.60
CA ILE A 110 -5.72 -6.51 -9.46
C ILE A 110 -5.74 -7.69 -10.44
N THR A 111 -4.65 -7.87 -11.19
CA THR A 111 -4.57 -8.83 -12.29
C THR A 111 -3.33 -9.72 -12.21
N GLY A 112 -2.49 -9.58 -11.18
CA GLY A 112 -1.23 -10.29 -11.05
C GLY A 112 -0.02 -9.59 -11.64
N ASP A 113 -0.20 -8.43 -12.27
CA ASP A 113 0.86 -7.66 -12.91
C ASP A 113 1.34 -6.48 -12.08
N LYS A 114 2.55 -6.01 -12.40
CA LYS A 114 3.06 -4.73 -11.91
C LYS A 114 2.11 -3.58 -12.25
N LYS A 115 1.73 -2.81 -11.24
CA LYS A 115 0.93 -1.58 -11.40
C LYS A 115 1.82 -0.35 -11.38
N SER A 116 1.42 0.66 -12.14
CA SER A 116 2.08 1.97 -12.19
C SER A 116 1.04 3.09 -12.15
N PHE A 117 1.21 4.04 -11.24
CA PHE A 117 0.33 5.19 -11.06
C PHE A 117 1.15 6.48 -11.11
N ASN A 118 0.60 7.48 -11.78
CA ASN A 118 1.10 8.85 -11.71
C ASN A 118 0.18 9.62 -10.78
N ILE A 119 0.70 10.03 -9.62
CA ILE A 119 -0.10 10.69 -8.58
C ILE A 119 0.46 12.08 -8.27
N SER A 120 -0.42 12.99 -7.87
CA SER A 120 -0.07 14.36 -7.48
C SER A 120 -0.52 14.62 -6.06
N ILE A 121 0.42 15.07 -5.23
CA ILE A 121 0.25 15.31 -3.80
C ILE A 121 0.39 16.81 -3.54
N LYS A 122 -0.66 17.42 -2.98
CA LYS A 122 -0.75 18.89 -2.82
C LYS A 122 -0.10 19.43 -1.54
N LYS A 123 0.19 18.57 -0.57
CA LYS A 123 0.81 18.89 0.73
C LYS A 123 1.43 17.62 1.31
N ASP A 124 2.40 17.76 2.21
CA ASP A 124 2.96 16.60 2.92
C ASP A 124 1.85 15.74 3.56
N THR A 125 1.83 14.43 3.24
CA THR A 125 0.72 13.53 3.57
C THR A 125 1.21 12.09 3.72
N HIS A 126 0.36 11.16 4.13
CA HIS A 126 0.62 9.72 3.99
C HIS A 126 -0.05 9.20 2.72
N LEU A 127 0.54 8.18 2.10
CA LEU A 127 -0.11 7.46 1.01
C LEU A 127 -0.81 6.23 1.57
N GLY A 128 -2.09 6.06 1.27
CA GLY A 128 -2.87 4.88 1.61
C GLY A 128 -3.10 3.99 0.41
N LEU A 129 -2.80 2.70 0.55
CA LEU A 129 -3.19 1.66 -0.40
C LEU A 129 -4.42 0.96 0.16
N LYS A 130 -5.59 1.27 -0.37
CA LYS A 130 -6.83 0.60 -0.02
C LYS A 130 -6.99 -0.63 -0.90
N VAL A 131 -7.05 -1.80 -0.30
CA VAL A 131 -7.36 -3.05 -0.99
C VAL A 131 -8.73 -3.54 -0.53
N LEU A 132 -9.59 -3.85 -1.50
CA LEU A 132 -10.91 -4.43 -1.27
C LEU A 132 -10.95 -5.83 -1.87
N LEU A 133 -11.35 -6.82 -1.06
CA LEU A 133 -11.49 -8.23 -1.43
C LEU A 133 -12.97 -8.61 -1.29
N ASN A 134 -13.63 -8.99 -2.39
CA ASN A 134 -15.08 -9.23 -2.39
C ASN A 134 -15.48 -10.68 -2.10
N GLY A 135 -14.53 -11.61 -1.92
CA GLY A 135 -14.79 -13.01 -1.59
C GLY A 135 -14.18 -13.46 -0.28
N VAL A 136 -14.69 -14.60 0.20
CA VAL A 136 -14.22 -15.30 1.41
C VAL A 136 -12.91 -16.03 1.11
N HIS A 137 -11.99 -16.05 2.07
CA HIS A 137 -10.64 -16.62 1.97
C HIS A 137 -9.83 -16.10 0.77
N GLN A 138 -10.11 -14.89 0.34
CA GLN A 138 -9.31 -14.21 -0.67
C GLN A 138 -8.09 -13.57 -0.05
N ALA A 139 -7.01 -13.53 -0.81
CA ALA A 139 -5.76 -12.89 -0.44
C ALA A 139 -5.26 -12.02 -1.61
N VAL A 140 -4.73 -10.86 -1.26
CA VAL A 140 -3.93 -10.01 -2.15
C VAL A 140 -2.53 -9.93 -1.59
N TYR A 141 -1.54 -10.07 -2.47
CA TYR A 141 -0.12 -10.03 -2.14
C TYR A 141 0.48 -8.79 -2.78
N LEU A 142 1.20 -8.00 -2.00
CA LEU A 142 1.86 -6.78 -2.44
C LEU A 142 3.37 -6.85 -2.16
N ASP A 143 4.16 -6.44 -3.14
CA ASP A 143 5.61 -6.42 -3.07
C ASP A 143 6.21 -5.28 -3.93
N ASN A 144 7.52 -5.05 -3.81
CA ASN A 144 8.31 -4.12 -4.62
C ASN A 144 7.68 -2.72 -4.73
N PHE A 145 7.23 -2.18 -3.59
CA PHE A 145 6.68 -0.83 -3.51
C PHE A 145 7.78 0.20 -3.80
N SER A 146 7.55 1.05 -4.78
CA SER A 146 8.44 2.14 -5.13
C SER A 146 7.63 3.38 -5.44
N LEU A 147 7.82 4.40 -4.62
CA LEU A 147 7.27 5.73 -4.80
C LEU A 147 8.44 6.69 -5.00
N THR A 148 8.55 7.28 -6.18
CA THR A 148 9.64 8.19 -6.53
C THR A 148 9.09 9.52 -7.02
N GLN A 149 9.50 10.63 -6.40
CA GLN A 149 9.14 11.96 -6.86
C GLN A 149 9.73 12.24 -8.25
N LYS A 150 8.91 12.79 -9.14
CA LYS A 150 9.32 13.25 -10.46
C LYS A 150 10.11 14.55 -10.31
N LYS A 151 11.19 14.67 -11.08
CA LYS A 151 11.98 15.90 -11.19
C LYS A 151 11.20 16.99 -11.90
#